data_AF-A0A7V5FM11-F1
#
_entry.id   AF-A0A7V5FM11-F1
#
_cell.length_a   1.000
_cell.length_b   1.000
_cell.length_c   1.000
_cell.angle_alpha   90.00
_cell.angle_beta   90.00
_cell.angle_gamma   90.00
#
_symmetry.space_group_name_H-M   'P 1'
#
loop_
_entity.id
_entity.type
_entity.pdbx_description
1 polymer ?
#
loop_
_entity_poly.entity_id
_entity_poly.type
_entity_poly.pdbx_seq_one_letter_code
_entity_poly.pdbx_strand_id
1 'polypeptide(L)'
;MKQRGWLKLLYAVMIGLAFNQWAYSWTTAKTKSIPASATITPISILNVDVINMASGAVLSEAKIAFGTIDGEQAAWGTKPPDCIRISVRDNSFAWRIRTYTDNFTTTPATGTWGLQYGALIGSSPGAKIPLGWACMPDASANSTNGPPAGNPSSGTVNGWTYFKDARDVDDPSTANDESFAKSEEAGYCNIAFGTPGSTCVVKPNILLGNVPLPTQSTPFYMYLEGECSMAAASEYTGTIKIDLVNQ
;
A
#
# COMPACT_ATOMS: atom_id res chain seq x y z
N MET A 1 -31.66 43.70 73.47
CA MET A 1 -31.28 42.51 72.68
C MET A 1 -31.33 42.83 71.20
N LYS A 2 -30.16 42.97 70.55
CA LYS A 2 -29.91 42.69 69.12
C LYS A 2 -28.42 42.93 68.85
N GLN A 3 -27.64 41.86 68.99
CA GLN A 3 -26.33 41.69 68.36
C GLN A 3 -26.49 41.77 66.83
N ARG A 4 -25.42 42.23 66.14
CA ARG A 4 -24.97 41.89 64.77
C ARG A 4 -24.57 43.14 63.98
N GLY A 5 -23.29 43.46 63.97
CA GLY A 5 -22.72 44.48 63.08
C GLY A 5 -21.23 44.30 62.78
N TRP A 6 -20.48 43.70 63.71
CA TRP A 6 -19.01 43.71 63.65
C TRP A 6 -18.39 42.48 62.96
N LEU A 7 -19.17 41.43 62.66
CA LEU A 7 -18.64 40.20 62.07
C LEU A 7 -18.47 40.25 60.54
N LYS A 8 -19.04 41.25 59.85
CA LYS A 8 -18.92 41.38 58.38
C LYS A 8 -17.69 42.17 57.93
N LEU A 9 -17.06 42.94 58.82
CA LEU A 9 -15.88 43.73 58.47
C LEU A 9 -14.58 42.91 58.54
N LEU A 10 -14.54 41.85 59.37
CA LEU A 10 -13.37 40.99 59.51
C LEU A 10 -13.22 39.93 58.40
N TYR A 11 -14.30 39.59 57.68
CA TYR A 11 -14.23 38.67 56.54
C TYR A 11 -13.80 39.34 55.23
N ALA A 12 -13.96 40.65 55.11
CA ALA A 12 -13.53 41.39 53.91
C ALA A 12 -12.02 41.71 53.91
N VAL A 13 -11.39 41.82 55.08
CA VAL A 13 -9.95 42.13 55.19
C VAL A 13 -9.08 40.86 55.09
N MET A 14 -9.62 39.68 55.42
CA MET A 14 -8.87 38.41 55.37
C MET A 14 -8.87 37.73 53.99
N ILE A 15 -9.68 38.18 53.03
CA ILE A 15 -9.65 37.68 51.64
C ILE A 15 -8.65 38.47 50.76
N GLY A 16 -8.10 39.58 51.27
CA GLY A 16 -7.13 40.39 50.54
C GLY A 16 -5.65 39.99 50.68
N LEU A 17 -5.31 38.98 51.51
CA LEU A 17 -3.93 38.81 51.99
C LEU A 17 -3.29 37.41 51.84
N ALA A 18 -3.89 36.46 51.10
CA ALA A 18 -3.34 35.09 51.06
C ALA A 18 -3.22 34.45 49.67
N PHE A 19 -3.06 35.25 48.61
CA PHE A 19 -2.47 34.76 47.36
C PHE A 19 -1.44 35.77 46.85
N ASN A 20 -0.36 35.96 47.62
CA ASN A 20 0.93 36.26 46.99
C ASN A 20 1.33 35.01 46.22
N GLN A 21 0.71 34.77 45.05
CA GLN A 21 1.32 33.93 44.05
C GLN A 21 2.57 34.67 43.64
N TRP A 22 3.72 34.15 44.05
CA TRP A 22 5.00 34.62 43.56
C TRP A 22 4.97 34.36 42.05
N ALA A 23 4.59 35.38 41.30
CA ALA A 23 4.74 35.40 39.87
C ALA A 23 6.24 35.45 39.62
N TYR A 24 6.87 34.28 39.57
CA TYR A 24 8.22 34.17 39.05
C TYR A 24 8.13 34.54 37.58
N SER A 25 8.49 35.78 37.24
CA SER A 25 8.72 36.14 35.86
C SER A 25 10.07 35.57 35.46
N TRP A 26 10.03 34.57 34.60
CA TRP A 26 11.23 34.05 33.98
C TRP A 26 11.80 35.16 33.09
N THR A 27 12.85 35.82 33.56
CA THR A 27 13.57 36.83 32.79
C THR A 27 14.83 36.20 32.24
N THR A 28 14.86 35.97 30.93
CA THR A 28 16.07 35.52 30.24
C THR A 28 17.09 36.64 30.26
N ALA A 29 18.07 36.57 31.17
CA ALA A 29 19.05 37.63 31.37
C ALA A 29 20.05 37.76 30.21
N LYS A 30 20.44 36.64 29.60
CA LYS A 30 21.34 36.56 28.44
C LYS A 30 21.01 35.32 27.61
N THR A 31 20.92 35.48 26.30
CA THR A 31 20.78 34.35 25.35
C THR A 31 22.06 34.26 24.54
N LYS A 32 22.59 33.03 24.39
CA LYS A 32 23.69 32.73 23.48
C LYS A 32 23.21 31.65 22.51
N SER A 33 23.16 31.98 21.23
CA SER A 33 22.81 31.02 20.18
C SER A 33 24.07 30.29 19.72
N ILE A 34 23.98 28.97 19.59
CA ILE A 34 25.03 28.12 19.00
C ILE A 34 24.48 27.64 17.65
N PRO A 35 25.10 28.01 16.51
CA PRO A 35 24.67 27.47 15.22
C PRO A 35 24.94 25.97 15.19
N ALA A 36 23.95 25.19 14.75
CA ALA A 36 24.07 23.76 14.51
C ALA A 36 23.62 23.47 13.08
N SER A 37 24.32 22.58 12.38
CA SER A 37 23.99 22.15 11.02
C SER A 37 24.25 20.65 10.85
N ALA A 38 23.53 20.04 9.92
CA ALA A 38 23.71 18.66 9.49
C ALA A 38 23.47 18.56 7.97
N THR A 39 24.16 17.62 7.33
CA THR A 39 23.90 17.24 5.93
C THR A 39 23.28 15.85 5.93
N ILE A 40 22.09 15.73 5.35
CA ILE A 40 21.38 14.45 5.19
C ILE A 40 21.56 14.00 3.75
N THR A 41 21.99 12.76 3.52
CA THR A 41 22.03 12.16 2.18
C THR A 41 20.69 11.50 1.84
N PRO A 42 20.31 11.42 0.55
CA PRO A 42 19.13 10.68 0.13
C PRO A 42 19.22 9.20 0.54
N ILE A 43 18.08 8.63 0.93
CA ILE A 43 17.86 7.21 1.21
C ILE A 43 16.69 6.77 0.34
N SER A 44 16.88 5.71 -0.45
CA SER A 44 15.84 5.08 -1.27
C SER A 44 16.04 3.58 -1.30
N ILE A 45 15.53 2.90 -0.28
CA ILE A 45 15.66 1.46 -0.10
C ILE A 45 14.28 0.81 -0.25
N LEU A 46 14.20 -0.15 -1.17
CA LEU A 46 13.06 -1.04 -1.37
C LEU A 46 13.53 -2.48 -1.13
N ASN A 47 12.93 -3.17 -0.16
CA ASN A 47 13.10 -4.61 -0.01
C ASN A 47 11.81 -5.32 -0.38
N VAL A 48 11.95 -6.36 -1.20
CA VAL A 48 10.86 -7.21 -1.68
C VAL A 48 11.26 -8.65 -1.42
N ASP A 49 10.51 -9.31 -0.55
CA ASP A 49 10.71 -10.72 -0.22
C ASP A 49 9.48 -11.52 -0.65
N VAL A 50 9.68 -12.75 -1.14
CA VAL A 50 8.57 -13.70 -1.31
C VAL A 50 8.46 -14.53 -0.03
N ILE A 51 7.26 -14.58 0.55
CA ILE A 51 6.97 -15.23 1.81
C ILE A 51 6.00 -16.37 1.56
N ASN A 52 6.31 -17.56 2.08
CA ASN A 52 5.34 -18.63 2.14
C ASN A 52 4.28 -18.31 3.21
N MET A 53 3.00 -18.23 2.83
CA MET A 53 1.94 -17.77 3.74
C MET A 53 1.63 -18.75 4.87
N ALA A 54 1.93 -20.04 4.69
CA ALA A 54 1.66 -21.05 5.72
C ALA A 54 2.74 -21.07 6.81
N SER A 55 4.01 -20.93 6.42
CA SER A 55 5.16 -21.00 7.35
C SER A 55 5.67 -19.63 7.79
N GLY A 56 5.35 -18.56 7.06
CA GLY A 56 5.92 -17.22 7.25
C GLY A 56 7.40 -17.13 6.84
N ALA A 57 7.97 -18.20 6.25
CA ALA A 57 9.37 -18.22 5.84
C ALA A 57 9.59 -17.39 4.57
N VAL A 58 10.70 -16.66 4.54
CA VAL A 58 11.21 -16.06 3.30
C VAL A 58 11.69 -17.19 2.40
N LEU A 59 11.21 -17.23 1.16
CA LEU A 59 11.65 -18.19 0.17
C LEU A 59 13.05 -17.81 -0.33
N SER A 60 13.94 -18.80 -0.44
CA SER A 60 15.29 -18.60 -0.98
C SER A 60 15.29 -18.24 -2.46
N GLU A 61 14.27 -18.72 -3.18
CA GLU A 61 13.98 -18.30 -4.55
C GLU A 61 12.86 -17.26 -4.48
N ALA A 62 13.12 -16.04 -4.98
CA ALA A 62 12.13 -14.96 -5.05
C ALA A 62 11.13 -15.21 -6.19
N LYS A 63 10.43 -16.35 -6.15
CA LYS A 63 9.46 -16.80 -7.15
C LYS A 63 8.15 -17.13 -6.45
N ILE A 64 7.05 -16.65 -7.04
CA ILE A 64 5.69 -17.03 -6.65
C ILE A 64 5.25 -18.17 -7.58
N ALA A 65 4.80 -19.28 -6.99
CA ALA A 65 4.34 -20.43 -7.75
C ALA A 65 2.86 -20.68 -7.51
N PHE A 66 2.05 -20.63 -8.57
CA PHE A 66 0.65 -21.07 -8.52
C PHE A 66 0.52 -22.60 -8.47
N GLY A 67 1.62 -23.33 -8.77
CA GLY A 67 1.65 -24.77 -8.80
C GLY A 67 0.97 -25.36 -10.04
N THR A 68 0.68 -26.66 -9.97
CA THR A 68 -0.14 -27.35 -10.98
C THR A 68 -1.61 -27.09 -10.67
N ILE A 69 -2.36 -26.61 -11.66
CA ILE A 69 -3.77 -26.29 -11.54
C ILE A 69 -4.55 -27.35 -12.31
N ASP A 70 -5.17 -28.28 -11.59
CA ASP A 70 -5.95 -29.38 -12.17
C ASP A 70 -7.46 -29.07 -12.12
N GLY A 71 -8.19 -29.46 -13.17
CA GLY A 71 -9.67 -29.41 -13.21
C GLY A 71 -10.30 -28.07 -13.63
N GLU A 72 -11.64 -28.02 -13.61
CA GLU A 72 -12.41 -26.80 -13.83
C GLU A 72 -12.30 -25.88 -12.60
N GLN A 73 -11.47 -24.85 -12.71
CA GLN A 73 -11.35 -23.85 -11.65
C GLN A 73 -12.53 -22.88 -11.69
N ALA A 74 -12.98 -22.42 -10.53
CA ALA A 74 -13.89 -21.29 -10.45
C ALA A 74 -13.20 -20.03 -10.98
N ALA A 75 -13.98 -19.15 -11.62
CA ALA A 75 -13.51 -17.83 -11.98
C ALA A 75 -13.09 -17.08 -10.71
N TRP A 76 -11.86 -16.55 -10.70
CA TRP A 76 -11.20 -15.94 -9.55
C TRP A 76 -11.26 -16.83 -8.30
N GLY A 77 -10.17 -17.55 -8.08
CA GLY A 77 -10.04 -18.43 -6.91
C GLY A 77 -8.72 -19.18 -6.83
N THR A 78 -7.91 -19.11 -7.88
CA THR A 78 -6.59 -19.72 -7.89
C THR A 78 -5.59 -18.79 -7.22
N LYS A 79 -5.12 -19.16 -6.03
CA LYS A 79 -4.13 -18.39 -5.27
C LYS A 79 -2.84 -19.18 -5.10
N PRO A 80 -1.68 -18.54 -5.25
CA PRO A 80 -0.42 -19.16 -4.84
C PRO A 80 -0.39 -19.29 -3.31
N PRO A 81 0.40 -20.24 -2.76
CA PRO A 81 0.61 -20.37 -1.31
C PRO A 81 1.54 -19.28 -0.75
N ASP A 82 2.03 -18.39 -1.60
CA ASP A 82 3.03 -17.37 -1.29
C ASP A 82 2.47 -15.95 -1.48
N CYS A 83 3.05 -14.99 -0.78
CA CYS A 83 2.76 -13.56 -0.95
C CYS A 83 4.06 -12.76 -1.03
N ILE A 84 3.95 -11.48 -1.38
CA ILE A 84 5.09 -10.57 -1.46
C ILE A 84 5.08 -9.66 -0.24
N ARG A 85 6.16 -9.68 0.55
CA ARG A 85 6.41 -8.70 1.61
C ARG A 85 7.22 -7.54 1.07
N ILE A 86 6.72 -6.33 1.27
CA ILE A 86 7.32 -5.09 0.78
C ILE A 86 7.67 -4.22 1.98
N SER A 87 8.89 -3.70 2.02
CA SER A 87 9.30 -2.69 2.99
C SER A 87 10.08 -1.57 2.30
N VAL A 88 9.81 -0.34 2.74
CA VAL A 88 10.40 0.87 2.18
C VAL A 88 11.11 1.62 3.29
N ARG A 89 12.31 2.11 3.01
CA ARG A 89 12.96 3.16 3.81
C ARG A 89 13.39 4.23 2.84
N ASP A 90 12.71 5.37 2.91
CA ASP A 90 12.94 6.46 2.00
C ASP A 90 12.77 7.80 2.74
N ASN A 91 13.61 8.78 2.41
CA ASN A 91 13.57 10.11 3.01
C ASN A 91 13.27 11.24 2.01
N SER A 92 12.75 10.91 0.82
CA SER A 92 12.18 11.88 -0.11
C SER A 92 10.93 12.53 0.48
N PHE A 93 10.53 13.66 -0.09
CA PHE A 93 9.30 14.35 0.34
C PHE A 93 8.07 13.50 0.07
N ALA A 94 8.00 12.83 -1.07
CA ALA A 94 6.98 11.84 -1.33
C ALA A 94 7.54 10.67 -2.13
N TRP A 95 6.90 9.52 -1.98
CA TRP A 95 7.18 8.33 -2.79
C TRP A 95 5.92 7.52 -2.99
N ARG A 96 5.95 6.67 -4.02
CA ARG A 96 4.95 5.62 -4.24
C ARG A 96 5.61 4.30 -4.62
N ILE A 97 4.91 3.21 -4.32
CA ILE A 97 5.24 1.90 -4.88
C ILE A 97 4.30 1.62 -6.04
N ARG A 98 4.88 1.45 -7.22
CA ARG A 98 4.19 1.10 -8.46
C ARG A 98 4.33 -0.39 -8.71
N THR A 99 3.23 -1.06 -9.05
CA THR A 99 3.22 -2.48 -9.44
C THR A 99 2.64 -2.68 -10.83
N TYR A 100 3.22 -3.62 -11.58
CA TYR A 100 2.78 -3.97 -12.93
C TYR A 100 3.45 -5.27 -13.38
N THR A 101 2.97 -5.83 -14.48
CA THR A 101 3.65 -6.92 -15.20
C THR A 101 4.46 -6.35 -16.37
N ASP A 102 5.57 -6.99 -16.71
CA ASP A 102 6.44 -6.56 -17.81
C ASP A 102 6.75 -7.77 -18.69
N ASN A 103 5.71 -8.29 -19.33
CA ASN A 103 5.76 -9.59 -20.00
C ASN A 103 6.32 -9.50 -21.43
N PHE A 104 6.29 -8.32 -22.04
CA PHE A 104 6.65 -8.15 -23.45
C PHE A 104 7.67 -7.02 -23.65
N THR A 105 8.77 -7.34 -24.35
CA THR A 105 9.80 -6.34 -24.69
C THR A 105 9.20 -5.20 -25.53
N THR A 106 8.34 -5.52 -26.49
CA THR A 106 7.57 -4.59 -27.34
C THR A 106 6.09 -4.94 -27.30
N THR A 107 5.21 -3.99 -27.58
CA THR A 107 3.76 -4.24 -27.63
C THR A 107 3.43 -5.39 -28.59
N PRO A 108 2.78 -6.47 -28.11
CA PRO A 108 2.45 -7.61 -28.95
C PRO A 108 1.24 -7.32 -29.85
N ALA A 109 0.96 -8.21 -30.80
CA ALA A 109 -0.17 -8.06 -31.71
C ALA A 109 -1.52 -8.19 -30.98
N THR A 110 -2.34 -7.15 -31.05
CA THR A 110 -3.60 -7.06 -30.31
C THR A 110 -4.64 -8.09 -30.74
N GLY A 111 -4.65 -8.49 -32.02
CA GLY A 111 -5.52 -9.55 -32.52
C GLY A 111 -5.21 -10.94 -31.95
N THR A 112 -4.03 -11.13 -31.36
CA THR A 112 -3.62 -12.40 -30.73
C THR A 112 -3.73 -12.33 -29.21
N TRP A 113 -3.27 -11.23 -28.62
CA TRP A 113 -3.11 -11.12 -27.16
C TRP A 113 -4.21 -10.27 -26.48
N GLY A 114 -5.08 -9.64 -27.26
CA GLY A 114 -6.01 -8.62 -26.79
C GLY A 114 -5.30 -7.28 -26.55
N LEU A 115 -5.88 -6.44 -25.72
CA LEU A 115 -5.37 -5.08 -25.44
C LEU A 115 -4.79 -4.95 -24.02
N GLN A 116 -5.19 -5.88 -23.15
CA GLN A 116 -4.82 -5.96 -21.74
C GLN A 116 -3.99 -7.23 -21.52
N TYR A 117 -2.73 -7.04 -21.16
CA TYR A 117 -1.66 -8.04 -21.03
C TYR A 117 -1.24 -8.30 -19.58
N GLY A 118 -1.88 -7.62 -18.61
CA GLY A 118 -1.72 -7.82 -17.17
C GLY A 118 -2.06 -9.24 -16.70
N ALA A 119 -1.12 -10.17 -16.87
CA ALA A 119 -1.38 -11.61 -16.79
C ALA A 119 -0.09 -12.43 -16.59
N LEU A 120 -0.24 -13.73 -16.35
CA LEU A 120 0.77 -14.71 -16.74
C LEU A 120 0.55 -15.08 -18.21
N ILE A 121 1.64 -15.22 -18.94
CA ILE A 121 1.67 -15.50 -20.37
C ILE A 121 1.98 -16.97 -20.60
N GLY A 122 1.09 -17.65 -21.33
CA GLY A 122 1.23 -19.04 -21.71
C GLY A 122 2.27 -19.21 -22.82
N SER A 123 2.77 -20.43 -22.98
CA SER A 123 3.72 -20.76 -24.06
C SER A 123 3.12 -20.69 -25.47
N SER A 124 1.79 -20.68 -25.57
CA SER A 124 1.06 -20.54 -26.85
C SER A 124 0.57 -19.10 -27.07
N PRO A 125 0.64 -18.57 -28.31
CA PRO A 125 0.15 -17.23 -28.59
C PRO A 125 -1.31 -17.00 -28.17
N GLY A 126 -1.55 -15.93 -27.42
CA GLY A 126 -2.87 -15.54 -26.94
C GLY A 126 -3.32 -16.25 -25.66
N ALA A 127 -2.59 -17.28 -25.20
CA ALA A 127 -2.86 -17.93 -23.93
C ALA A 127 -2.42 -17.03 -22.78
N LYS A 128 -3.37 -16.61 -21.92
CA LYS A 128 -3.09 -15.77 -20.76
C LYS A 128 -3.93 -16.15 -19.55
N ILE A 129 -3.38 -15.93 -18.36
CA ILE A 129 -4.08 -15.99 -17.08
C ILE A 129 -4.08 -14.57 -16.50
N PRO A 130 -5.19 -13.82 -16.58
CA PRO A 130 -5.30 -12.52 -15.94
C PRO A 130 -4.95 -12.62 -14.45
N LEU A 131 -4.22 -11.63 -13.95
CA LEU A 131 -3.82 -11.57 -12.55
C LEU A 131 -4.55 -10.44 -11.83
N GLY A 132 -4.89 -10.70 -10.57
CA GLY A 132 -5.37 -9.72 -9.61
C GLY A 132 -4.40 -9.58 -8.45
N TRP A 133 -4.40 -8.41 -7.82
CA TRP A 133 -3.68 -8.17 -6.58
C TRP A 133 -4.50 -7.46 -5.53
N ALA A 134 -4.13 -7.70 -4.27
CA ALA A 134 -4.64 -7.00 -3.10
C ALA A 134 -3.49 -6.74 -2.12
N CYS A 135 -3.53 -5.62 -1.39
CA CYS A 135 -2.51 -5.27 -0.40
C CYS A 135 -3.10 -5.13 1.01
N MET A 136 -2.34 -5.58 2.02
CA MET A 136 -2.72 -5.52 3.42
C MET A 136 -1.55 -5.04 4.31
N PRO A 137 -1.80 -4.17 5.29
CA PRO A 137 -0.78 -3.52 6.12
C PRO A 137 -0.24 -4.36 7.30
N ASP A 138 -0.74 -5.58 7.54
CA ASP A 138 -0.53 -6.29 8.80
C ASP A 138 0.18 -7.65 8.65
N ALA A 139 1.08 -7.93 9.59
CA ALA A 139 1.78 -9.21 9.78
C ALA A 139 1.07 -10.17 10.76
N SER A 140 -0.05 -9.77 11.40
CA SER A 140 -0.67 -10.53 12.49
C SER A 140 -2.08 -11.07 12.24
N ALA A 141 -2.95 -10.42 11.43
CA ALA A 141 -4.34 -10.86 11.20
C ALA A 141 -4.65 -11.54 9.84
N ASN A 142 -3.72 -11.58 8.88
CA ASN A 142 -3.81 -12.41 7.66
C ASN A 142 -2.78 -13.56 7.66
N SER A 143 -2.30 -13.91 8.85
CA SER A 143 -1.11 -14.71 9.17
C SER A 143 -1.20 -16.20 8.80
N THR A 144 -2.16 -16.59 7.97
CA THR A 144 -2.22 -17.89 7.26
C THR A 144 -3.31 -17.77 6.17
N ASN A 145 -3.00 -18.16 4.93
CA ASN A 145 -3.89 -18.21 3.76
C ASN A 145 -4.26 -16.89 3.03
N GLY A 146 -3.86 -15.71 3.53
CA GLY A 146 -4.12 -14.43 2.88
C GLY A 146 -5.60 -13.99 2.87
N PRO A 147 -5.96 -12.91 2.14
CA PRO A 147 -7.34 -12.42 2.10
C PRO A 147 -8.28 -13.41 1.38
N PRO A 148 -9.61 -13.32 1.58
CA PRO A 148 -10.59 -14.05 0.76
C PRO A 148 -10.41 -13.81 -0.74
N ALA A 149 -10.83 -14.78 -1.55
CA ALA A 149 -10.71 -14.68 -3.01
C ALA A 149 -11.60 -13.56 -3.52
N GLY A 150 -11.21 -12.89 -4.59
CA GLY A 150 -12.00 -11.79 -5.11
C GLY A 150 -11.72 -11.49 -6.57
N ASN A 151 -12.81 -11.35 -7.31
CA ASN A 151 -12.76 -10.98 -8.71
C ASN A 151 -12.58 -9.45 -8.84
N PRO A 152 -11.48 -8.94 -9.42
CA PRO A 152 -11.27 -7.51 -9.61
C PRO A 152 -12.39 -6.75 -10.37
N SER A 153 -13.23 -7.44 -11.16
CA SER A 153 -14.41 -6.85 -11.81
C SER A 153 -15.67 -6.81 -10.94
N SER A 154 -15.67 -7.49 -9.79
CA SER A 154 -16.85 -7.64 -8.92
C SER A 154 -16.97 -6.52 -7.88
N GLY A 155 -17.39 -5.33 -8.33
CA GLY A 155 -17.79 -4.22 -7.43
C GLY A 155 -16.69 -3.65 -6.51
N THR A 156 -16.99 -2.52 -5.86
CA THR A 156 -16.01 -1.69 -5.14
C THR A 156 -15.74 -2.13 -3.68
N VAL A 157 -15.97 -3.39 -3.32
CA VAL A 157 -15.92 -3.83 -1.90
C VAL A 157 -15.11 -5.11 -1.66
N ASN A 158 -14.34 -5.60 -2.63
CA ASN A 158 -13.60 -6.87 -2.49
C ASN A 158 -12.09 -6.70 -2.22
N GLY A 159 -11.51 -5.50 -2.38
CA GLY A 159 -10.08 -5.27 -2.13
C GLY A 159 -9.12 -5.68 -3.24
N TRP A 160 -9.61 -6.29 -4.31
CA TRP A 160 -8.81 -6.82 -5.42
C TRP A 160 -8.87 -5.90 -6.62
N THR A 161 -7.76 -5.79 -7.35
CA THR A 161 -7.68 -5.03 -8.59
C THR A 161 -6.86 -5.78 -9.63
N TYR A 162 -7.06 -5.47 -10.92
CA TYR A 162 -6.30 -6.12 -11.99
C TYR A 162 -4.84 -5.66 -11.96
N PHE A 163 -3.93 -6.58 -12.32
CA PHE A 163 -2.63 -6.14 -12.79
C PHE A 163 -2.76 -5.43 -14.14
N LYS A 164 -1.96 -4.40 -14.32
CA LYS A 164 -1.65 -3.84 -15.63
C LYS A 164 -0.31 -4.38 -16.10
N ASP A 165 -0.11 -4.44 -17.41
CA ASP A 165 1.19 -4.68 -18.02
C ASP A 165 1.78 -3.38 -18.57
N ALA A 166 3.10 -3.23 -18.57
CA ALA A 166 3.81 -2.07 -19.11
C ALA A 166 3.53 -1.80 -20.59
N ARG A 167 2.93 -2.76 -21.30
CA ARG A 167 2.54 -2.67 -22.71
C ARG A 167 1.03 -2.57 -22.91
N ASP A 168 0.21 -2.53 -21.86
CA ASP A 168 -1.24 -2.37 -22.00
C ASP A 168 -1.55 -1.15 -22.85
N VAL A 169 -2.42 -1.36 -23.84
CA VAL A 169 -2.87 -0.33 -24.77
C VAL A 169 -4.34 -0.03 -24.52
N ASP A 170 -4.73 1.15 -24.98
CA ASP A 170 -6.10 1.61 -24.94
C ASP A 170 -7.04 0.71 -25.75
N ASP A 171 -8.27 0.51 -25.28
CA ASP A 171 -9.32 -0.13 -26.06
C ASP A 171 -10.08 0.92 -26.85
N PRO A 172 -9.93 0.96 -28.19
CA PRO A 172 -10.57 1.99 -29.00
C PRO A 172 -12.10 1.88 -29.03
N SER A 173 -12.68 0.81 -28.45
CA SER A 173 -14.12 0.62 -28.35
C SER A 173 -14.73 1.18 -27.05
N THR A 174 -13.91 1.59 -26.08
CA THR A 174 -14.36 2.17 -24.82
C THR A 174 -14.19 3.70 -24.83
N ALA A 175 -14.77 4.38 -23.84
CA ALA A 175 -14.64 5.82 -23.70
C ALA A 175 -13.44 6.24 -22.82
N ASN A 176 -12.82 5.29 -22.14
CA ASN A 176 -11.77 5.54 -21.16
C ASN A 176 -10.44 5.03 -21.71
N ASP A 177 -9.37 5.79 -21.52
CA ASP A 177 -8.04 5.29 -21.86
C ASP A 177 -7.60 4.24 -20.82
N GLU A 178 -7.62 2.97 -21.21
CA GLU A 178 -7.21 1.84 -20.34
C GLU A 178 -5.75 1.44 -20.51
N SER A 179 -4.94 2.22 -21.23
CA SER A 179 -3.51 1.98 -21.39
C SER A 179 -2.77 1.98 -20.05
N PHE A 180 -1.56 1.42 -20.06
CA PHE A 180 -0.68 1.46 -18.89
C PHE A 180 -0.42 2.89 -18.41
N ALA A 181 -0.13 3.80 -19.35
CA ALA A 181 0.23 5.18 -19.03
C ALA A 181 -0.90 5.91 -18.30
N LYS A 182 -2.14 5.78 -18.81
CA LYS A 182 -3.30 6.40 -18.17
C LYS A 182 -3.63 5.77 -16.83
N SER A 183 -3.54 4.44 -16.74
CA SER A 183 -3.74 3.71 -15.50
C SER A 183 -2.73 4.14 -14.42
N GLU A 184 -1.47 4.36 -14.82
CA GLU A 184 -0.41 4.82 -13.92
C GLU A 184 -0.63 6.26 -13.43
N GLU A 185 -1.04 7.16 -14.33
CA GLU A 185 -1.40 8.54 -14.02
C GLU A 185 -2.57 8.61 -13.03
N ALA A 186 -3.59 7.76 -13.24
CA ALA A 186 -4.74 7.64 -12.35
C ALA A 186 -4.41 6.95 -11.01
N GLY A 187 -3.18 6.46 -10.83
CA GLY A 187 -2.72 5.77 -9.62
C GLY A 187 -3.24 4.33 -9.48
N TYR A 188 -3.82 3.75 -10.53
CA TYR A 188 -4.32 2.37 -10.53
C TYR A 188 -3.22 1.34 -10.26
N CYS A 189 -2.01 1.62 -10.75
CA CYS A 189 -0.84 0.77 -10.54
C CYS A 189 -0.18 0.98 -9.17
N ASN A 190 -0.68 1.88 -8.32
CA ASN A 190 -0.04 2.21 -7.05
C ASN A 190 -0.54 1.29 -5.93
N ILE A 191 0.39 0.70 -5.18
CA ILE A 191 0.05 -0.18 -4.04
C ILE A 191 0.31 0.48 -2.69
N ALA A 192 1.17 1.50 -2.64
CA ALA A 192 1.46 2.27 -1.43
C ALA A 192 2.03 3.65 -1.77
N PHE A 193 1.95 4.58 -0.84
CA PHE A 193 2.59 5.89 -0.92
C PHE A 193 3.01 6.41 0.46
N GLY A 194 3.98 7.33 0.46
CA GLY A 194 4.50 7.98 1.66
C GLY A 194 4.72 9.47 1.48
N THR A 195 4.57 10.22 2.57
CA THR A 195 4.82 11.66 2.72
C THR A 195 5.47 11.94 4.09
N PRO A 196 5.93 13.17 4.39
CA PRO A 196 6.54 13.44 5.68
C PRO A 196 5.51 13.27 6.80
N GLY A 197 5.77 12.33 7.71
CA GLY A 197 4.88 12.02 8.83
C GLY A 197 3.76 11.02 8.53
N SER A 198 3.61 10.50 7.30
CA SER A 198 2.56 9.53 6.99
C SER A 198 2.94 8.55 5.86
N THR A 199 2.42 7.32 5.95
CA THR A 199 2.53 6.30 4.90
C THR A 199 1.26 5.47 4.87
N CYS A 200 0.78 5.14 3.67
CA CYS A 200 -0.44 4.38 3.48
C CYS A 200 -0.26 3.26 2.45
N VAL A 201 -0.96 2.16 2.67
CA VAL A 201 -1.17 1.11 1.67
C VAL A 201 -2.45 1.43 0.91
N VAL A 202 -2.40 1.33 -0.41
CA VAL A 202 -3.57 1.46 -1.28
C VAL A 202 -4.37 0.17 -1.18
N LYS A 203 -5.63 0.29 -0.76
CA LYS A 203 -6.59 -0.80 -0.83
C LYS A 203 -7.60 -0.48 -1.93
N PRO A 204 -7.35 -0.94 -3.17
CA PRO A 204 -8.26 -0.69 -4.27
C PRO A 204 -9.59 -1.38 -3.99
N ASN A 205 -10.70 -0.84 -4.52
CA ASN A 205 -12.01 -1.47 -4.43
C ASN A 205 -12.45 -1.83 -2.99
N ILE A 206 -12.22 -0.91 -2.03
CA ILE A 206 -12.90 -0.91 -0.73
C ILE A 206 -13.43 0.49 -0.39
N LEU A 207 -14.55 0.54 0.33
CA LEU A 207 -15.22 1.79 0.73
C LEU A 207 -14.40 2.68 1.67
N LEU A 208 -13.46 2.11 2.44
CA LEU A 208 -12.68 2.83 3.45
C LEU A 208 -11.30 3.32 2.95
N GLY A 209 -11.01 3.17 1.65
CA GLY A 209 -9.83 3.75 1.01
C GLY A 209 -8.47 3.25 1.54
N ASN A 210 -7.45 4.10 1.41
CA ASN A 210 -6.07 3.80 1.77
C ASN A 210 -5.92 3.60 3.29
N VAL A 211 -5.11 2.63 3.70
CA VAL A 211 -4.93 2.28 5.12
C VAL A 211 -3.57 2.76 5.61
N PRO A 212 -3.51 3.55 6.71
CA PRO A 212 -2.24 4.03 7.25
C PRO A 212 -1.42 2.87 7.83
N LEU A 213 -0.10 2.98 7.68
CA LEU A 213 0.86 2.11 8.34
C LEU A 213 1.24 2.69 9.72
N PRO A 214 1.48 1.85 10.74
CA PRO A 214 1.93 2.30 12.07
C PRO A 214 3.21 3.14 12.04
N THR A 215 4.15 2.78 11.14
CA THR A 215 5.38 3.53 10.90
C THR A 215 5.73 3.52 9.42
N GLN A 216 6.53 4.49 8.97
CA GLN A 216 6.94 4.59 7.57
C GLN A 216 7.74 3.39 7.05
N SER A 217 8.33 2.60 7.96
CA SER A 217 9.10 1.41 7.63
C SER A 217 8.37 0.12 7.97
N THR A 218 7.08 0.16 8.32
CA THR A 218 6.30 -1.05 8.58
C THR A 218 6.15 -1.82 7.27
N PRO A 219 6.52 -3.12 7.22
CA PRO A 219 6.29 -3.92 6.03
C PRO A 219 4.80 -4.15 5.80
N PHE A 220 4.42 -4.31 4.53
CA PHE A 220 3.07 -4.69 4.12
C PHE A 220 3.14 -5.83 3.10
N TYR A 221 1.99 -6.46 2.83
CA TYR A 221 1.93 -7.69 2.05
C TYR A 221 1.03 -7.52 0.84
N MET A 222 1.49 -7.99 -0.31
CA MET A 222 0.77 -8.06 -1.56
C MET A 222 0.44 -9.51 -1.87
N TYR A 223 -0.83 -9.77 -2.13
CA TYR A 223 -1.40 -11.07 -2.44
C TYR A 223 -1.81 -11.12 -3.91
N LEU A 224 -1.75 -12.30 -4.50
CA LEU A 224 -2.04 -12.51 -5.91
C LEU A 224 -3.15 -13.53 -6.09
N GLU A 225 -3.90 -13.37 -7.16
CA GLU A 225 -4.94 -14.30 -7.59
C GLU A 225 -4.93 -14.38 -9.12
N GLY A 226 -5.17 -15.58 -9.65
CA GLY A 226 -5.23 -15.84 -11.09
C GLY A 226 -6.62 -16.28 -11.52
N GLU A 227 -7.03 -15.81 -12.70
CA GLU A 227 -8.23 -16.26 -13.38
C GLU A 227 -7.89 -17.44 -14.30
N CYS A 228 -7.98 -18.66 -13.75
CA CYS A 228 -7.56 -19.88 -14.44
C CYS A 228 -8.73 -20.68 -15.04
N SER A 229 -9.99 -20.25 -14.86
CA SER A 229 -11.18 -21.03 -15.25
C SER A 229 -11.27 -21.32 -16.76
N MET A 230 -10.72 -20.43 -17.59
CA MET A 230 -10.74 -20.52 -19.05
C MET A 230 -9.33 -20.66 -19.65
N ALA A 231 -8.32 -20.94 -18.81
CA ALA A 231 -6.94 -21.06 -19.27
C ALA A 231 -6.75 -22.40 -20.01
N ALA A 232 -6.14 -22.34 -21.20
CA ALA A 232 -5.75 -23.55 -21.92
C ALA A 232 -4.61 -24.29 -21.19
N ALA A 233 -4.48 -25.59 -21.40
CA ALA A 233 -3.35 -26.34 -20.84
C ALA A 233 -2.02 -25.82 -21.43
N SER A 234 -1.16 -25.25 -20.58
CA SER A 234 0.12 -24.66 -20.96
C SER A 234 0.99 -24.40 -19.72
N GLU A 235 2.25 -24.03 -19.94
CA GLU A 235 3.06 -23.39 -18.92
C GLU A 235 2.86 -21.88 -19.01
N TYR A 236 2.54 -21.26 -17.87
CA TYR A 236 2.29 -19.83 -17.77
C TYR A 236 3.36 -19.17 -16.91
N THR A 237 3.99 -18.13 -17.43
CA THR A 237 5.06 -17.39 -16.74
C THR A 237 4.90 -15.89 -16.92
N GLY A 238 5.52 -15.11 -16.06
CA GLY A 238 5.48 -13.65 -16.14
C GLY A 238 6.41 -13.02 -15.12
N THR A 239 6.65 -11.72 -15.28
CA THR A 239 7.45 -10.93 -14.34
C THR A 239 6.59 -9.83 -13.75
N ILE A 240 6.51 -9.78 -12.42
CA ILE A 240 5.90 -8.68 -11.69
C ILE A 240 7.00 -7.71 -11.28
N LYS A 241 6.82 -6.45 -11.65
CA LYS A 241 7.68 -5.33 -11.28
C LYS A 241 7.08 -4.60 -10.09
N ILE A 242 7.95 -4.20 -9.16
CA ILE A 242 7.63 -3.39 -7.99
C ILE A 242 8.69 -2.30 -7.94
N ASP A 243 8.28 -1.08 -8.28
CA ASP A 243 9.20 0.06 -8.37
C ASP A 243 8.94 1.03 -7.22
N LEU A 244 10.02 1.49 -6.60
CA LEU A 244 10.01 2.67 -5.74
C LEU A 244 10.19 3.91 -6.61
N VAL A 245 9.19 4.78 -6.61
CA VAL A 245 9.17 6.02 -7.39
C VAL A 245 9.16 7.20 -6.43
N ASN A 246 10.25 7.97 -6.40
CA ASN A 246 10.32 9.23 -5.65
C ASN A 246 9.61 10.36 -6.41
N GLN A 247 9.01 11.27 -5.65
CA GLN A 247 8.24 12.43 -6.13
C GLN A 247 8.69 13.72 -5.46
#